data_AF-A0A943D2B8-F1
#
_entry.id   AF-A0A943D2B8-F1
#
_cell.length_a   1.000
_cell.length_b   1.000
_cell.length_c   1.000
_cell.angle_alpha   90.00
_cell.angle_beta   90.00
_cell.angle_gamma   90.00
#
_symmetry.space_group_name_H-M   'P 1'
#
loop_
_entity.id
_entity.type
_entity.pdbx_description
1 polymer ?
#
loop_
_entity_poly.entity_id
_entity_poly.type
_entity_poly.pdbx_seq_one_letter_code
_entity_poly.pdbx_strand_id
1 'polypeptide(L)'
;MGKTIVLNLSDVKLNGDILDVGESFGVIYNISKDVMDEISVDYVGVDNSSIILNEEEYDTCTMFFHLSKMWNNYSRLKLIEEVTKYIKVGGEIFIWDINKEVKDMINNKIMAVLPSGKVREFEFKNLNPIIKSNIEDNKKLLEKYYKIEETKLWEDIHFIKGIKL
;
A
#
# COMPACT_ATOMS: atom_id res chain seq x y z
N MET A 1 -16.77 -17.70 -8.03
CA MET A 1 -17.24 -16.97 -6.84
C MET A 1 -16.00 -16.44 -6.14
N GLY A 2 -16.02 -15.17 -5.74
CA GLY A 2 -14.92 -14.56 -5.00
C GLY A 2 -14.79 -15.13 -3.60
N LYS A 3 -13.58 -15.14 -3.03
CA LYS A 3 -13.42 -15.42 -1.59
C LYS A 3 -13.54 -14.14 -0.78
N THR A 4 -13.92 -14.31 0.48
CA THR A 4 -13.86 -13.22 1.47
C THR A 4 -12.57 -13.39 2.27
N ILE A 5 -11.71 -12.37 2.27
CA ILE A 5 -10.46 -12.36 3.04
C ILE A 5 -10.61 -11.35 4.18
N VAL A 6 -10.33 -11.80 5.40
CA VAL A 6 -10.25 -10.92 6.56
C VAL A 6 -8.82 -10.42 6.72
N LEU A 7 -8.63 -9.11 6.63
CA LEU A 7 -7.35 -8.44 6.85
C LEU A 7 -7.39 -7.75 8.21
N ASN A 8 -6.62 -8.26 9.16
CA ASN A 8 -6.56 -7.67 10.50
C ASN A 8 -5.51 -6.54 10.54
N LEU A 9 -5.96 -5.31 10.74
CA LEU A 9 -5.14 -4.10 10.86
C LEU A 9 -5.25 -3.49 12.27
N SER A 10 -5.76 -4.23 13.26
CA SER A 10 -6.07 -3.70 14.60
C SER A 10 -4.85 -3.14 15.32
N ASP A 11 -3.67 -3.69 15.05
CA ASP A 11 -2.40 -3.28 15.69
C ASP A 11 -1.57 -2.32 14.82
N VAL A 12 -2.10 -1.88 13.67
CA VAL A 12 -1.39 -0.97 12.76
C VAL A 12 -1.35 0.42 13.36
N LYS A 13 -0.16 1.03 13.37
CA LYS A 13 0.07 2.41 13.76
C LYS A 13 0.83 3.10 12.64
N LEU A 14 0.26 4.20 12.15
CA LEU A 14 0.87 5.09 11.19
C LEU A 14 1.18 6.39 11.92
N ASN A 15 2.38 6.93 11.75
CA ASN A 15 2.85 8.09 12.51
C ASN A 15 3.34 9.20 11.57
N GLY A 16 3.19 10.45 12.02
CA GLY A 16 3.66 11.63 11.30
C GLY A 16 2.82 11.94 10.05
N ASP A 17 3.43 12.64 9.10
CA ASP A 17 2.78 13.02 7.84
C ASP A 17 2.70 11.81 6.89
N ILE A 18 1.51 11.50 6.37
CA ILE A 18 1.22 10.25 5.65
C ILE A 18 0.94 10.49 4.17
N LEU A 19 1.78 9.92 3.30
CA LEU A 19 1.56 9.85 1.85
C LEU A 19 0.83 8.55 1.48
N ASP A 20 -0.47 8.63 1.18
CA ASP A 20 -1.26 7.46 0.74
C ASP A 20 -1.31 7.35 -0.79
N VAL A 21 -0.69 6.30 -1.31
CA VAL A 21 -0.54 6.12 -2.75
C VAL A 21 -1.58 5.12 -3.26
N GLY A 22 -2.42 5.63 -4.16
CA GLY A 22 -3.49 4.88 -4.79
C GLY A 22 -4.82 4.92 -4.03
N GLU A 23 -5.72 4.00 -4.38
CA GLU A 23 -7.03 3.88 -3.74
C GLU A 23 -6.93 2.95 -2.52
N SER A 24 -7.10 3.53 -1.32
CA SER A 24 -7.06 2.78 -0.07
C SER A 24 -8.43 2.36 0.47
N PHE A 25 -9.51 2.59 -0.29
CA PHE A 25 -10.89 2.25 0.13
C PHE A 25 -11.30 2.90 1.47
N GLY A 26 -10.69 4.04 1.79
CA GLY A 26 -10.86 4.73 3.06
C GLY A 26 -10.20 4.03 4.26
N VAL A 27 -9.52 2.89 4.08
CA VAL A 27 -8.87 2.14 5.17
C VAL A 27 -7.81 2.99 5.84
N ILE A 28 -6.85 3.53 5.08
CA ILE A 28 -5.73 4.32 5.61
C ILE A 28 -6.25 5.56 6.32
N TYR A 29 -7.15 6.33 5.70
CA TYR A 29 -7.78 7.48 6.36
C TYR A 29 -8.42 7.14 7.71
N ASN A 30 -9.11 6.00 7.85
CA ASN A 30 -9.72 5.62 9.13
C ASN A 30 -8.67 5.16 10.16
N ILE A 31 -7.61 4.47 9.74
CA ILE A 31 -6.48 4.13 10.64
C ILE A 31 -5.84 5.40 11.19
N SER A 32 -5.58 6.38 10.32
CA SER A 32 -4.89 7.62 10.69
C SER A 32 -5.77 8.55 11.53
N LYS A 33 -7.07 8.65 11.22
CA LYS A 33 -8.01 9.54 11.94
C LYS A 33 -8.22 9.13 13.40
N ASP A 34 -8.09 7.85 13.69
CA ASP A 34 -8.19 7.35 15.06
C ASP A 34 -6.93 7.72 15.90
N VAL A 35 -5.88 8.30 15.29
CA VAL A 35 -4.56 8.55 15.91
C VAL A 35 -4.08 10.03 15.85
N MET A 36 -4.49 10.86 14.86
CA MET A 36 -3.99 12.24 14.69
C MET A 36 -5.06 13.28 14.28
N ASP A 37 -4.94 14.52 14.82
CA ASP A 37 -5.88 15.65 14.64
C ASP A 37 -5.79 16.35 13.26
N GLU A 38 -4.67 16.22 12.54
CA GLU A 38 -4.47 16.75 11.18
C GLU A 38 -3.82 15.68 10.31
N ILE A 39 -4.44 15.35 9.18
CA ILE A 39 -3.88 14.39 8.21
C ILE A 39 -3.84 15.11 6.86
N SER A 40 -2.64 15.37 6.34
CA SER A 40 -2.48 15.60 4.90
C SER A 40 -2.36 14.23 4.24
N VAL A 41 -3.43 13.79 3.57
CA VAL A 41 -3.36 12.60 2.71
C VAL A 41 -3.24 13.09 1.28
N ASP A 42 -2.01 13.05 0.76
CA ASP A 42 -1.78 13.43 -0.62
C ASP A 42 -1.82 12.21 -1.53
N TYR A 43 -2.72 12.25 -2.52
CA TYR A 43 -2.95 11.13 -3.44
C TYR A 43 -2.10 11.30 -4.70
N VAL A 44 -1.14 10.39 -4.91
CA VAL A 44 -0.42 10.29 -6.18
C VAL A 44 -1.16 9.29 -7.10
N GLY A 45 -1.83 9.81 -8.14
CA GLY A 45 -2.58 9.03 -9.14
C GLY A 45 -2.67 9.76 -10.50
N VAL A 46 -2.95 9.00 -11.56
CA VAL A 46 -2.65 9.31 -12.99
C VAL A 46 -3.20 10.64 -13.54
N ASP A 47 -4.18 11.28 -12.89
CA ASP A 47 -4.89 12.46 -13.45
C ASP A 47 -4.96 13.72 -12.57
N ASN A 48 -4.29 13.82 -11.42
CA ASN A 48 -4.37 15.02 -10.56
C ASN A 48 -3.12 15.92 -10.66
N SER A 49 -3.17 16.87 -11.58
CA SER A 49 -2.16 17.88 -11.89
C SER A 49 -2.09 19.07 -10.90
N SER A 50 -2.31 18.89 -9.59
CA SER A 50 -2.32 20.04 -8.66
C SER A 50 -1.82 19.83 -7.23
N ILE A 51 -1.22 18.69 -6.89
CA ILE A 51 -0.53 18.57 -5.59
C ILE A 51 0.96 18.82 -5.82
N ILE A 52 1.45 19.95 -5.32
CA ILE A 52 2.89 20.21 -5.22
C ILE A 52 3.37 19.48 -3.98
N LEU A 53 3.97 18.30 -4.18
CA LEU A 53 4.62 17.55 -3.11
C LEU A 53 6.04 18.09 -2.91
N ASN A 54 6.41 18.37 -1.67
CA ASN A 54 7.81 18.68 -1.38
C ASN A 54 8.59 17.38 -1.18
N GLU A 55 9.84 17.37 -1.64
CA GLU A 55 10.74 16.26 -1.35
C GLU A 55 10.97 16.14 0.16
N GLU A 56 11.08 14.91 0.65
CA GLU A 56 11.35 14.59 2.06
C GLU A 56 10.40 15.24 3.08
N GLU A 57 9.11 15.32 2.75
CA GLU A 57 8.07 15.89 3.61
C GLU A 57 7.40 14.82 4.50
N TYR A 58 7.21 13.61 3.99
CA TYR A 58 6.37 12.60 4.65
C TYR A 58 7.18 11.66 5.54
N ASP A 59 6.63 11.33 6.71
CA ASP A 59 7.21 10.37 7.64
C ASP A 59 6.80 8.93 7.28
N THR A 60 5.60 8.76 6.72
CA THR A 60 5.03 7.46 6.40
C THR A 60 4.45 7.46 4.97
N CYS A 61 4.68 6.39 4.21
CA CYS A 61 3.96 6.09 2.98
C CYS A 61 3.16 4.80 3.10
N THR A 62 1.93 4.82 2.58
CA THR A 62 1.09 3.62 2.47
C THR A 62 0.79 3.29 1.01
N MET A 63 0.82 2.00 0.68
CA MET A 63 0.35 1.47 -0.61
C MET A 63 -0.60 0.32 -0.34
N PHE A 64 -1.88 0.53 -0.62
CA PHE A 64 -2.94 -0.45 -0.31
C PHE A 64 -3.52 -1.03 -1.62
N PHE A 65 -3.29 -2.32 -1.85
CA PHE A 65 -3.72 -3.06 -3.04
C PHE A 65 -3.41 -2.35 -4.38
N HIS A 66 -2.24 -1.69 -4.45
CA HIS A 66 -1.88 -0.83 -5.57
C HIS A 66 -0.94 -1.49 -6.58
N LEU A 67 0.17 -2.10 -6.13
CA LEU A 67 1.19 -2.67 -7.01
C LEU A 67 0.66 -3.86 -7.82
N SER A 68 -0.24 -4.66 -7.25
CA SER A 68 -0.89 -5.77 -7.95
C SER A 68 -1.83 -5.33 -9.07
N LYS A 69 -2.26 -4.05 -9.11
CA LYS A 69 -3.00 -3.49 -10.25
C LYS A 69 -2.07 -3.02 -11.39
N MET A 70 -0.78 -2.88 -11.12
CA MET A 70 0.19 -2.36 -12.10
C MET A 70 0.65 -3.43 -13.10
N TRP A 71 0.88 -3.01 -14.33
CA TRP A 71 1.16 -3.89 -15.47
C TRP A 71 2.44 -4.73 -15.33
N ASN A 72 3.55 -4.14 -14.88
CA ASN A 72 4.84 -4.82 -14.79
C ASN A 72 5.74 -4.24 -13.67
N ASN A 73 6.86 -4.92 -13.41
CA ASN A 73 7.85 -4.51 -12.40
C ASN A 73 8.52 -3.17 -12.72
N TYR A 74 8.67 -2.81 -14.00
CA TYR A 74 9.25 -1.53 -14.37
C TYR A 74 8.35 -0.35 -13.96
N SER A 75 7.04 -0.45 -14.19
CA SER A 75 6.07 0.54 -13.75
C SER A 75 6.03 0.64 -12.22
N ARG A 76 6.09 -0.50 -11.50
CA ARG A 76 6.17 -0.52 -10.04
C ARG A 76 7.44 0.15 -9.53
N LEU A 77 8.59 -0.18 -10.12
CA LEU A 77 9.86 0.42 -9.76
C LEU A 77 9.83 1.94 -9.96
N LYS A 78 9.30 2.42 -11.09
CA LYS A 78 9.13 3.86 -11.35
C LYS A 78 8.25 4.56 -10.32
N LEU A 79 7.15 3.93 -9.92
CA LEU A 79 6.28 4.49 -8.88
C LEU A 79 7.01 4.54 -7.54
N ILE A 80 7.67 3.44 -7.14
CA ILE A 80 8.46 3.40 -5.91
C ILE A 80 9.55 4.48 -5.94
N GLU A 81 10.29 4.60 -7.05
CA GLU A 81 11.29 5.64 -7.29
C GLU A 81 10.75 7.05 -7.12
N GLU A 82 9.57 7.32 -7.67
CA GLU A 82 8.94 8.63 -7.58
C GLU A 82 8.49 8.94 -6.15
N VAL A 83 7.76 8.01 -5.53
CA VAL A 83 7.20 8.17 -4.19
C VAL A 83 8.31 8.30 -3.13
N THR A 84 9.42 7.58 -3.30
CA THR A 84 10.58 7.61 -2.38
C THR A 84 11.15 9.03 -2.21
N LYS A 85 11.04 9.90 -3.23
CA LYS A 85 11.56 11.28 -3.17
C LYS A 85 10.85 12.11 -2.10
N TYR A 86 9.58 11.83 -1.86
CA TYR A 86 8.76 12.60 -0.92
C TYR A 86 8.87 12.09 0.52
N ILE A 87 9.42 10.91 0.75
CA ILE A 87 9.58 10.34 2.09
C ILE A 87 10.89 10.82 2.71
N LYS A 88 10.88 11.19 3.98
CA LYS A 88 12.10 11.52 4.75
C LYS A 88 13.05 10.33 4.85
N VAL A 89 14.36 10.59 4.92
CA VAL A 89 15.34 9.54 5.33
C VAL A 89 14.96 9.03 6.72
N GLY A 90 14.90 7.71 6.89
CA GLY A 90 14.38 7.08 8.11
C GLY A 90 12.85 6.98 8.18
N GLY A 91 12.12 7.52 7.21
CA GLY A 91 10.67 7.36 7.09
C GLY A 91 10.25 5.95 6.69
N GLU A 92 9.00 5.60 6.96
CA GLU A 92 8.46 4.25 6.84
C GLU A 92 7.64 4.08 5.55
N ILE A 93 7.71 2.90 4.94
CA ILE A 93 6.78 2.48 3.87
C ILE A 93 6.03 1.22 4.30
N PHE A 94 4.71 1.24 4.16
CA PHE A 94 3.81 0.14 4.45
C PHE A 94 3.08 -0.28 3.18
N ILE A 95 3.28 -1.52 2.74
CA ILE A 95 2.59 -2.07 1.56
C ILE A 95 1.74 -3.24 2.00
N TRP A 96 0.42 -3.14 1.81
CA TRP A 96 -0.48 -4.28 1.83
C TRP A 96 -0.93 -4.54 0.41
N ASP A 97 -0.66 -5.72 -0.13
CA ASP A 97 -1.06 -6.04 -1.49
C ASP A 97 -1.36 -7.53 -1.63
N ILE A 98 -1.84 -7.95 -2.80
CA ILE A 98 -2.22 -9.33 -3.06
C ILE A 98 -1.21 -10.00 -4.00
N ASN A 99 -0.78 -11.19 -3.60
CA ASN A 99 -0.08 -12.11 -4.47
C ASN A 99 -1.01 -12.51 -5.62
N LYS A 100 -0.51 -12.35 -6.84
CA LYS A 100 -1.19 -12.69 -8.08
C LYS A 100 -0.19 -13.29 -9.04
N GLU A 101 -0.48 -14.49 -9.54
CA GLU A 101 0.28 -15.12 -10.61
C GLU A 101 -0.40 -14.91 -11.98
N VAL A 102 0.36 -15.25 -13.03
CA VAL A 102 -0.16 -15.22 -14.40
C VAL A 102 -1.29 -16.24 -14.53
N LYS A 103 -2.35 -15.86 -15.25
CA LYS A 103 -3.65 -16.55 -15.41
C LYS A 103 -4.61 -16.42 -14.25
N ASP A 104 -4.17 -15.93 -13.08
CA ASP A 104 -5.10 -15.68 -11.98
C ASP A 104 -6.06 -14.53 -12.34
N MET A 105 -7.30 -14.67 -11.88
CA MET A 105 -8.29 -13.60 -11.87
C MET A 105 -8.75 -13.40 -10.44
N ILE A 106 -8.57 -12.19 -9.94
CA ILE A 106 -8.92 -11.84 -8.57
C ILE A 106 -10.25 -11.11 -8.59
N ASN A 107 -11.18 -11.58 -7.78
CA ASN A 107 -12.42 -10.90 -7.46
C ASN A 107 -12.79 -11.26 -6.03
N ASN A 108 -12.15 -10.62 -5.06
CA ASN A 108 -12.28 -10.97 -3.65
C ASN A 108 -12.99 -9.86 -2.88
N LYS A 109 -13.81 -10.24 -1.91
CA LYS A 109 -14.29 -9.32 -0.88
C LYS A 109 -13.23 -9.22 0.20
N ILE A 110 -12.83 -8.01 0.56
CA ILE A 110 -11.89 -7.77 1.66
C ILE A 110 -12.65 -7.17 2.83
N MET A 111 -12.42 -7.73 4.03
CA MET A 111 -12.94 -7.22 5.30
C MET A 111 -11.75 -6.76 6.15
N ALA A 112 -11.47 -5.46 6.16
CA ALA A 112 -10.40 -4.86 6.94
C ALA A 112 -10.90 -4.54 8.36
N VAL A 113 -10.32 -5.19 9.37
CA VAL A 113 -10.58 -4.90 10.79
C VAL A 113 -9.63 -3.79 11.22
N LEU A 114 -10.16 -2.63 11.56
CA LEU A 114 -9.40 -1.42 11.90
C LEU A 114 -9.00 -1.36 13.38
N PRO A 115 -8.04 -0.50 13.77
CA PRO A 115 -7.68 -0.27 15.18
C PRO A 115 -8.86 0.07 16.10
N SER A 116 -9.85 0.82 15.62
CA SER A 116 -11.08 1.12 16.38
C SER A 116 -12.04 -0.08 16.54
N GLY A 117 -11.72 -1.25 15.99
CA GLY A 117 -12.59 -2.43 15.96
C GLY A 117 -13.67 -2.37 14.87
N LYS A 118 -13.78 -1.26 14.13
CA LYS A 118 -14.68 -1.15 12.97
C LYS A 118 -14.20 -2.05 11.84
N VAL A 119 -15.14 -2.54 11.03
CA VAL A 119 -14.84 -3.30 9.82
C VAL A 119 -15.13 -2.45 8.60
N ARG A 120 -14.16 -2.34 7.69
CA ARG A 120 -14.33 -1.76 6.35
C ARG A 120 -14.37 -2.89 5.34
N GLU A 121 -15.44 -2.90 4.55
CA GLU A 121 -15.64 -3.90 3.50
C GLU A 121 -15.51 -3.26 2.12
N PHE A 122 -14.81 -3.92 1.21
CA PHE A 122 -14.70 -3.50 -0.18
C PHE A 122 -14.44 -4.70 -1.09
N GLU A 123 -14.71 -4.54 -2.39
CA GLU A 123 -14.36 -5.53 -3.40
C GLU A 123 -13.04 -5.16 -4.05
N PHE A 124 -12.08 -6.08 -4.03
CA PHE A 124 -10.86 -5.97 -4.79
C PHE A 124 -10.92 -6.86 -6.03
N LYS A 125 -10.78 -6.24 -7.20
CA LYS A 125 -10.90 -6.91 -8.50
C LYS A 125 -9.71 -6.61 -9.38
N ASN A 126 -9.07 -7.68 -9.87
CA ASN A 126 -8.08 -7.63 -10.94
C ASN A 126 -8.30 -8.83 -11.86
N LEU A 127 -8.93 -8.58 -13.01
CA LEU A 127 -9.23 -9.61 -14.01
C LEU A 127 -8.15 -9.76 -15.09
N ASN A 128 -7.08 -8.98 -15.03
CA ASN A 128 -6.04 -9.03 -16.04
C ASN A 128 -5.19 -10.30 -15.83
N PRO A 129 -5.21 -11.28 -16.77
CA PRO A 129 -4.52 -12.54 -16.58
C PRO A 129 -3.01 -12.42 -16.77
N ILE A 130 -2.49 -11.30 -17.27
CA ILE A 130 -1.07 -11.10 -17.57
C ILE A 130 -0.33 -10.54 -16.35
N ILE A 131 -1.03 -9.77 -15.51
CA ILE A 131 -0.39 -9.15 -14.35
C ILE A 131 0.04 -10.21 -13.34
N LYS A 132 1.32 -10.15 -12.99
CA LYS A 132 1.94 -10.89 -11.88
C LYS A 132 2.47 -9.89 -10.86
N SER A 133 2.21 -10.11 -9.58
CA SER A 133 2.80 -9.37 -8.46
C SER A 133 2.87 -10.29 -7.26
N ASN A 134 4.00 -10.33 -6.56
CA ASN A 134 4.12 -11.10 -5.34
C ASN A 134 5.06 -10.40 -4.35
N ILE A 135 5.02 -10.87 -3.10
CA ILE A 135 5.83 -10.36 -2.01
C ILE A 135 7.33 -10.31 -2.33
N GLU A 136 7.87 -11.34 -2.98
CA GLU A 136 9.32 -11.46 -3.24
C GLU A 136 9.79 -10.45 -4.29
N ASP A 137 9.01 -10.31 -5.38
CA ASP A 137 9.29 -9.33 -6.42
C ASP A 137 9.17 -7.91 -5.87
N ASN A 138 8.09 -7.61 -5.12
CA ASN A 138 7.87 -6.29 -4.54
C ASN A 138 8.94 -5.93 -3.49
N LYS A 139 9.37 -6.89 -2.67
CA LYS A 139 10.46 -6.71 -1.70
C LYS A 139 11.77 -6.33 -2.40
N LYS A 140 12.15 -7.04 -3.46
CA LYS A 140 13.36 -6.73 -4.24
C LYS A 140 13.36 -5.32 -4.84
N LEU A 141 12.19 -4.84 -5.26
CA LEU A 141 12.07 -3.47 -5.77
C LEU A 141 12.33 -2.43 -4.66
N LEU A 142 11.88 -2.72 -3.44
CA LEU A 142 12.05 -1.83 -2.29
C LEU A 142 13.47 -1.84 -1.71
N GLU A 143 14.18 -2.97 -1.75
CA GLU A 143 15.54 -3.13 -1.18
C GLU A 143 16.57 -2.15 -1.76
N LYS A 144 16.29 -1.55 -2.92
CA LYS A 144 17.12 -0.48 -3.51
C LYS A 144 17.09 0.84 -2.71
N TYR A 145 16.00 1.09 -1.99
CA TYR A 145 15.71 2.36 -1.31
C TYR A 145 15.42 2.21 0.18
N TYR A 146 15.01 1.02 0.61
CA TYR A 146 14.53 0.76 1.95
C TYR A 146 15.25 -0.44 2.56
N LYS A 147 15.57 -0.34 3.85
CA LYS A 147 15.83 -1.50 4.69
C LYS A 147 14.51 -2.17 5.05
N ILE A 148 14.31 -3.40 4.63
CA ILE A 148 13.09 -4.16 4.97
C ILE A 148 13.15 -4.59 6.44
N GLU A 149 12.16 -4.17 7.23
CA GLU A 149 12.06 -4.53 8.65
C GLU A 149 11.09 -5.68 8.89
N GLU A 150 10.02 -5.76 8.11
CA GLU A 150 8.97 -6.74 8.33
C GLU A 150 8.36 -7.20 7.01
N THR A 151 8.08 -8.50 6.92
CA THR A 151 7.26 -9.08 5.86
C THR A 151 6.30 -10.08 6.46
N LYS A 152 5.02 -9.99 6.11
CA LYS A 152 3.99 -10.95 6.52
C LYS A 152 3.24 -11.46 5.29
N LEU A 153 2.79 -12.71 5.34
CA LEU A 153 1.92 -13.29 4.34
C LEU A 153 0.71 -13.89 5.05
N TRP A 154 -0.49 -13.49 4.63
CA TRP A 154 -1.75 -13.95 5.17
C TRP A 154 -2.71 -14.29 4.02
N GLU A 155 -2.96 -15.57 3.83
CA GLU A 155 -3.59 -16.10 2.62
C GLU A 155 -2.88 -15.56 1.36
N ASP A 156 -3.57 -14.76 0.56
CA ASP A 156 -3.03 -14.16 -0.66
C ASP A 156 -2.52 -12.75 -0.41
N ILE A 157 -2.81 -12.14 0.74
CA ILE A 157 -2.39 -10.77 1.05
C ILE A 157 -1.00 -10.82 1.66
N HIS A 158 -0.06 -10.07 1.10
CA HIS A 158 1.23 -9.83 1.71
C HIS A 158 1.32 -8.41 2.27
N PHE A 159 2.14 -8.28 3.31
CA PHE A 159 2.50 -7.03 3.93
C PHE A 159 4.02 -6.87 3.91
N ILE A 160 4.50 -5.66 3.63
CA ILE A 160 5.91 -5.28 3.70
C ILE A 160 6.03 -3.96 4.45
N LYS A 161 6.92 -3.90 5.44
CA LYS A 161 7.39 -2.69 6.11
C LYS A 161 8.85 -2.43 5.76
N GLY A 162 9.16 -1.22 5.30
CA GLY A 162 10.54 -0.79 5.04
C GLY A 162 10.84 0.59 5.64
N ILE A 163 12.12 0.85 5.91
CA ILE A 163 12.63 2.13 6.38
C ILE A 163 13.54 2.72 5.31
N LYS A 164 13.28 3.96 4.89
CA LYS A 164 14.08 4.64 3.85
C LYS A 164 15.53 4.81 4.32
N LEU A 165 16.47 4.39 3.48
CA LEU A 165 17.91 4.47 3.69
C LEU A 165 18.44 5.91 3.59
#